data_AF-A0A839IS87-F1
#
_entry.id   AF-A0A839IS87-F1
#
_cell.length_a   1.000
_cell.length_b   1.000
_cell.length_c   1.000
_cell.angle_alpha   90.00
_cell.angle_beta   90.00
_cell.angle_gamma   90.00
#
_symmetry.space_group_name_H-M   'P 1'
#
loop_
_entity.id
_entity.type
_entity.pdbx_description
1 polymer ?
#
loop_
_entity_poly.entity_id
_entity_poly.type
_entity_poly.pdbx_seq_one_letter_code
_entity_poly.pdbx_strand_id
1 'polypeptide(L)'
;MKLPDFNRFEPVLDLRRQMAATKTGHFELFDPDRHLTGEERSRLENRGVSVKLDTLRLLPDMTLAIKNGRVVVFEKEKPVGKKAFFHLALCPELEALSDNALIATTCQSSPFPVLADKTRRSLSVCPVCLELLGYKGFSLNRNRRIRYSEQLMKHFELADFFRLYPLYPVRHGVQLSDVAPAASLPSSGLLSSAQRRRR
;
A
#
# COMPACT_ATOMS: atom_id res chain seq x y z
N MET A 1 -1.84 43.72 5.42
CA MET A 1 -3.30 43.57 5.59
C MET A 1 -3.57 42.71 6.82
N LYS A 2 -4.61 43.01 7.60
CA LYS A 2 -5.07 42.14 8.69
C LYS A 2 -6.10 41.15 8.13
N LEU A 3 -5.87 39.86 8.33
CA LEU A 3 -6.83 38.83 7.95
C LEU A 3 -8.05 38.86 8.90
N PRO A 4 -9.27 38.61 8.41
CA PRO A 4 -10.44 38.48 9.27
C PRO A 4 -10.33 37.22 10.13
N ASP A 5 -10.99 37.23 11.29
CA ASP A 5 -11.11 36.03 12.13
C ASP A 5 -12.07 35.03 11.46
N PHE A 6 -11.51 33.99 10.84
CA PHE A 6 -12.25 32.96 10.12
C PHE A 6 -13.23 32.16 10.99
N ASN A 7 -13.10 32.22 12.34
CA ASN A 7 -14.06 31.58 13.24
C ASN A 7 -15.34 32.40 13.40
N ARG A 8 -15.30 33.70 13.06
CA ARG A 8 -16.41 34.65 13.21
C ARG A 8 -16.82 35.29 11.88
N PHE A 9 -16.17 34.90 10.79
CA PHE A 9 -16.39 35.50 9.47
C PHE A 9 -17.64 34.89 8.82
N GLU A 10 -18.73 35.65 8.82
CA GLU A 10 -20.06 35.19 8.41
C GLU A 10 -20.12 34.54 7.02
N PRO A 11 -19.42 35.02 5.97
CA PRO A 11 -19.41 34.34 4.68
C PRO A 11 -18.89 32.89 4.73
N VAL A 12 -17.90 32.61 5.60
CA VAL A 12 -17.37 31.26 5.79
C VAL A 12 -18.32 30.41 6.64
N LEU A 13 -18.97 31.00 7.64
CA LEU A 13 -19.95 30.31 8.47
C LEU A 13 -21.23 29.96 7.71
N ASP A 14 -21.66 30.82 6.78
CA ASP A 14 -22.82 30.56 5.92
C ASP A 14 -22.52 29.44 4.92
N LEU A 15 -21.36 29.48 4.26
CA LEU A 15 -20.88 28.38 3.41
C LEU A 15 -20.83 27.06 4.20
N ARG A 16 -20.33 27.11 5.44
CA ARG A 16 -20.25 25.93 6.31
C ARG A 16 -21.64 25.34 6.60
N ARG A 17 -22.66 26.19 6.82
CA ARG A 17 -24.06 25.77 6.98
C ARG A 17 -24.61 25.16 5.70
N GLN A 18 -24.37 25.77 4.55
CA GLN A 18 -24.79 25.24 3.24
C GLN A 18 -24.18 23.87 2.95
N MET A 19 -22.92 23.64 3.39
CA MET A 19 -22.23 22.35 3.27
C MET A 19 -22.63 21.33 4.37
N ALA A 20 -23.58 21.67 5.25
CA ALA A 20 -23.96 20.87 6.42
C ALA A 20 -22.77 20.45 7.32
N ALA A 21 -21.70 21.25 7.34
CA ALA A 21 -20.49 20.96 8.10
C ALA A 21 -20.67 21.38 9.57
N THR A 22 -20.88 20.40 10.44
CA THR A 22 -21.17 20.63 11.88
C THR A 22 -19.92 20.81 12.73
N LYS A 23 -18.75 20.39 12.25
CA LYS A 23 -17.47 20.47 12.97
C LYS A 23 -16.52 21.42 12.26
N THR A 24 -15.71 22.14 13.04
CA THR A 24 -14.50 22.79 12.51
C THR A 24 -13.56 21.69 12.04
N GLY A 25 -12.98 21.85 10.85
CA GLY A 25 -11.99 20.91 10.34
C GLY A 25 -10.82 20.77 11.32
N HIS A 26 -10.19 19.59 11.33
CA HIS A 26 -8.94 19.40 12.06
C HIS A 26 -7.80 19.87 11.17
N PHE A 27 -7.13 20.95 11.59
CA PHE A 27 -5.95 21.47 10.89
C PHE A 27 -4.71 21.08 11.68
N GLU A 28 -3.84 20.31 11.07
CA GLU A 28 -2.50 20.07 11.58
C GLU A 28 -1.53 20.99 10.85
N LEU A 29 -0.50 21.45 11.57
CA LEU A 29 0.60 22.13 10.92
C LEU A 29 1.27 21.17 9.94
N PHE A 30 1.57 21.69 8.75
CA PHE A 30 2.22 20.91 7.72
C PHE A 30 3.66 20.57 8.14
N ASP A 31 3.85 19.33 8.54
CA ASP A 31 5.17 18.73 8.72
C ASP A 31 5.68 18.11 7.39
N PRO A 32 6.75 18.63 6.76
CA PRO A 32 7.28 18.12 5.50
C PRO A 32 7.84 16.70 5.58
N ASP A 33 8.23 16.24 6.78
CA ASP A 33 8.76 14.89 6.97
C ASP A 33 7.63 13.85 7.02
N ARG A 34 6.45 14.28 7.45
CA ARG A 34 5.26 13.41 7.59
C ARG A 34 4.23 13.60 6.48
N HIS A 35 4.18 14.76 5.84
CA HIS A 35 3.16 15.07 4.85
C HIS A 35 3.77 15.17 3.45
N LEU A 36 3.06 14.58 2.49
CA LEU A 36 3.38 14.75 1.08
C LEU A 36 3.06 16.19 0.67
N THR A 37 4.05 16.90 0.15
CA THR A 37 3.89 18.19 -0.52
C THR A 37 3.04 18.03 -1.78
N GLY A 38 2.50 19.13 -2.31
CA GLY A 38 1.73 19.11 -3.56
C GLY A 38 2.52 18.50 -4.72
N GLU A 39 3.79 18.86 -4.86
CA GLU A 39 4.66 18.33 -5.91
C GLU A 39 4.89 16.82 -5.77
N GLU A 40 5.14 16.34 -4.54
CA GLU A 40 5.32 14.91 -4.27
C GLU A 40 4.08 14.10 -4.61
N ARG A 41 2.88 14.61 -4.26
CA ARG A 41 1.61 13.98 -4.62
C ARG A 41 1.44 13.88 -6.12
N SER A 42 1.63 14.99 -6.83
CA SER A 42 1.53 15.01 -8.29
C SER A 42 2.56 14.08 -8.95
N ARG A 43 3.75 13.96 -8.38
CA ARG A 43 4.80 13.06 -8.89
C ARG A 43 4.42 11.59 -8.69
N LEU A 44 3.95 11.23 -7.49
CA LEU A 44 3.48 9.87 -7.16
C LEU A 44 2.31 9.44 -8.04
N GLU A 45 1.37 10.35 -8.32
CA GLU A 45 0.19 10.05 -9.12
C GLU A 45 0.51 9.91 -10.62
N ASN A 46 1.31 10.82 -11.18
CA ASN A 46 1.48 10.91 -12.63
C ASN A 46 2.68 10.13 -13.19
N ARG A 47 3.76 10.02 -12.41
CA ARG A 47 5.03 9.43 -12.89
C ARG A 47 5.46 8.22 -12.06
N GLY A 48 4.99 8.15 -10.81
CA GLY A 48 5.58 7.29 -9.80
C GLY A 48 6.94 7.83 -9.34
N VAL A 49 7.44 7.29 -8.24
CA VAL A 49 8.71 7.67 -7.63
C VAL A 49 9.56 6.42 -7.47
N SER A 50 10.84 6.50 -7.87
CA SER A 50 11.78 5.41 -7.65
C SER A 50 12.16 5.38 -6.18
N VAL A 51 11.97 4.23 -5.54
CA VAL A 51 12.21 4.04 -4.10
C VAL A 51 12.90 2.71 -3.85
N LYS A 52 13.55 2.61 -2.69
CA LYS A 52 14.01 1.33 -2.13
C LYS A 52 13.02 0.84 -1.08
N LEU A 53 13.03 -0.46 -0.81
CA LEU A 53 12.11 -1.06 0.16
C LEU A 53 12.20 -0.39 1.54
N ASP A 54 13.41 -0.14 2.03
CA ASP A 54 13.67 0.44 3.36
C ASP A 54 13.07 1.85 3.55
N THR A 55 12.84 2.58 2.46
CA THR A 55 12.26 3.93 2.50
C THR A 55 10.74 3.95 2.65
N LEU A 56 10.09 2.80 2.48
CA LEU A 56 8.66 2.66 2.65
C LEU A 56 8.33 2.46 4.14
N ARG A 57 7.12 2.87 4.51
CA ARG A 57 6.56 2.67 5.84
C ARG A 57 5.55 1.54 5.79
N LEU A 58 5.60 0.67 6.80
CA LEU A 58 4.59 -0.34 7.02
C LEU A 58 3.51 0.22 7.94
N LEU A 59 2.27 0.19 7.47
CA LEU A 59 1.12 0.62 8.22
C LEU A 59 0.61 -0.51 9.12
N PRO A 60 -0.16 -0.21 10.19
CA PRO A 60 -0.71 -1.22 11.08
C PRO A 60 -1.63 -2.25 10.39
N ASP A 61 -2.17 -1.91 9.23
CA ASP A 61 -2.98 -2.79 8.39
C ASP A 61 -2.16 -3.52 7.32
N MET A 62 -0.84 -3.58 7.50
CA MET A 62 0.14 -4.24 6.64
C MET A 62 0.30 -3.63 5.25
N THR A 63 -0.36 -2.52 4.94
CA THR A 63 -0.18 -1.81 3.67
C THR A 63 1.04 -0.90 3.68
N LEU A 64 1.50 -0.51 2.49
CA LEU A 64 2.70 0.31 2.31
C LEU A 64 2.37 1.80 2.20
N ALA A 65 3.25 2.65 2.72
CA ALA A 65 3.12 4.10 2.65
C ALA A 65 4.45 4.81 2.40
N ILE A 66 4.36 5.99 1.77
CA ILE A 66 5.42 7.00 1.76
C ILE A 66 4.90 8.18 2.58
N LYS A 67 5.65 8.57 3.60
CA LYS A 67 5.20 9.57 4.59
C LYS A 67 3.82 9.18 5.16
N ASN A 68 2.79 10.02 5.01
CA ASN A 68 1.41 9.75 5.41
C ASN A 68 0.48 9.41 4.21
N GLY A 69 1.02 8.98 3.06
CA GLY A 69 0.23 8.54 1.91
C GLY A 69 0.46 7.07 1.59
N ARG A 70 -0.62 6.29 1.44
CA ARG A 70 -0.51 4.90 0.98
C ARG A 70 -0.02 4.85 -0.44
N VAL A 71 0.80 3.86 -0.75
CA VAL A 71 1.32 3.65 -2.10
C VAL A 71 1.21 2.19 -2.48
N VAL A 72 1.13 1.95 -3.78
CA VAL A 72 1.40 0.63 -4.35
C VAL A 72 2.79 0.63 -4.95
N VAL A 73 3.45 -0.52 -4.92
CA VAL A 73 4.82 -0.64 -5.41
C VAL A 73 4.98 -1.76 -6.40
N PHE A 74 5.87 -1.58 -7.37
CA PHE A 74 6.21 -2.60 -8.35
C PHE A 74 7.66 -2.45 -8.80
N GLU A 75 8.22 -3.49 -9.41
CA GLU A 75 9.60 -3.48 -9.89
C GLU A 75 9.79 -2.47 -11.05
N LYS A 76 10.87 -1.69 -10.99
CA LYS A 76 11.19 -0.71 -12.03
C LYS A 76 11.42 -1.39 -13.38
N GLU A 77 12.09 -2.53 -13.39
CA GLU A 77 12.32 -3.33 -14.59
C GLU A 77 11.21 -4.36 -14.77
N LYS A 78 10.87 -4.68 -16.02
CA LYS A 78 9.87 -5.71 -16.27
C LYS A 78 10.57 -7.06 -16.22
N PRO A 79 10.15 -8.00 -15.37
CA PRO A 79 10.79 -9.31 -15.33
C PRO A 79 10.60 -10.03 -16.66
N VAL A 80 11.71 -10.47 -17.25
CA VAL A 80 11.71 -11.17 -18.56
C VAL A 80 11.07 -12.55 -18.37
N GLY A 81 10.02 -12.84 -19.15
CA GLY A 81 9.34 -14.14 -19.14
C GLY A 81 8.44 -14.44 -17.94
N LYS A 82 8.26 -13.49 -17.00
CA LYS A 82 7.34 -13.63 -15.85
C LYS A 82 6.20 -12.62 -15.90
N LYS A 83 5.08 -12.94 -15.24
CA LYS A 83 4.01 -11.97 -14.99
C LYS A 83 4.53 -10.91 -14.01
N ALA A 84 4.29 -9.65 -14.34
CA ALA A 84 4.67 -8.53 -13.50
C ALA A 84 3.50 -8.16 -12.59
N PHE A 85 3.78 -8.05 -11.29
CA PHE A 85 2.78 -7.76 -10.26
C PHE A 85 3.05 -6.42 -9.60
N PHE A 86 2.00 -5.81 -9.06
CA PHE A 86 2.12 -4.74 -8.09
C PHE A 86 1.75 -5.24 -6.69
N HIS A 87 2.40 -4.67 -5.70
CA HIS A 87 2.33 -5.05 -4.31
C HIS A 87 1.63 -3.96 -3.50
N LEU A 88 0.75 -4.38 -2.61
CA LEU A 88 -0.05 -3.53 -1.73
C LEU A 88 0.47 -3.53 -0.28
N ALA A 89 1.22 -4.58 0.06
CA ALA A 89 1.69 -4.91 1.39
C ALA A 89 3.13 -5.43 1.33
N LEU A 90 3.80 -5.47 2.48
CA LEU A 90 5.09 -6.15 2.61
C LEU A 90 4.87 -7.67 2.58
N CYS A 91 4.89 -8.25 1.38
CA CYS A 91 4.81 -9.70 1.21
C CYS A 91 6.20 -10.32 0.98
N PRO A 92 6.37 -11.63 1.20
CA PRO A 92 7.65 -12.33 0.98
C PRO A 92 8.22 -12.14 -0.44
N GLU A 93 7.35 -12.03 -1.46
CA GLU A 93 7.79 -11.74 -2.84
C GLU A 93 8.39 -10.35 -2.97
N LEU A 94 7.89 -9.36 -2.22
CA LEU A 94 8.43 -8.00 -2.22
C LEU A 94 9.73 -7.91 -1.40
N GLU A 95 9.81 -8.63 -0.27
CA GLU A 95 11.03 -8.70 0.56
C GLU A 95 12.21 -9.30 -0.22
N ALA A 96 11.94 -10.30 -1.06
CA ALA A 96 12.92 -10.88 -1.98
C ALA A 96 13.45 -9.88 -3.03
N LEU A 97 12.77 -8.74 -3.22
CA LEU A 97 13.15 -7.65 -4.13
C LEU A 97 13.76 -6.45 -3.38
N SER A 98 14.19 -6.63 -2.13
CA SER A 98 14.75 -5.58 -1.28
C SER A 98 15.91 -4.79 -1.93
N ASP A 99 16.79 -5.48 -2.66
CA ASP A 99 17.92 -4.87 -3.36
C ASP A 99 17.54 -4.18 -4.68
N ASN A 100 16.35 -4.46 -5.22
CA ASN A 100 15.93 -3.95 -6.52
C ASN A 100 15.35 -2.54 -6.43
N ALA A 101 15.49 -1.78 -7.52
CA ALA A 101 14.82 -0.48 -7.62
C ALA A 101 13.31 -0.68 -7.82
N LEU A 102 12.51 -0.13 -6.91
CA LEU A 102 11.06 -0.18 -6.95
C LEU A 102 10.49 1.15 -7.44
N ILE A 103 9.27 1.12 -7.96
CA ILE A 103 8.47 2.30 -8.28
C ILE A 103 7.27 2.32 -7.34
N ALA A 104 7.12 3.39 -6.58
CA ALA A 104 5.94 3.67 -5.78
C ALA A 104 5.00 4.65 -6.50
N THR A 105 3.70 4.40 -6.41
CA THR A 105 2.68 5.27 -7.01
C THR A 105 1.39 5.28 -6.20
N THR A 106 0.65 6.38 -6.30
CA THR A 106 -0.72 6.54 -5.77
C THR A 106 -1.77 6.41 -6.87
N CYS A 107 -1.37 6.09 -8.10
CA CYS A 107 -2.26 5.95 -9.23
C CYS A 107 -3.30 4.85 -8.96
N GLN A 108 -4.58 5.20 -9.09
CA GLN A 108 -5.71 4.31 -8.75
C GLN A 108 -6.21 3.49 -9.95
N SER A 109 -5.60 3.65 -11.12
CA SER A 109 -6.01 2.98 -12.34
C SER A 109 -4.81 2.38 -13.07
N SER A 110 -4.97 1.12 -13.46
CA SER A 110 -4.08 0.48 -14.43
C SER A 110 -4.46 1.00 -15.82
N PRO A 111 -3.48 1.26 -16.72
CA PRO A 111 -2.06 0.94 -16.60
C PRO A 111 -1.24 2.02 -15.87
N PHE A 112 -0.26 1.58 -15.08
CA PHE A 112 0.57 2.42 -14.23
C PHE A 112 1.60 3.23 -15.00
N PRO A 113 1.91 4.47 -14.55
CA PRO A 113 3.01 5.24 -15.11
C PRO A 113 4.36 4.60 -14.76
N VAL A 114 5.27 4.54 -15.72
CA VAL A 114 6.64 4.05 -15.52
C VAL A 114 7.60 5.24 -15.64
N LEU A 115 8.57 5.33 -14.73
CA LEU A 115 9.63 6.33 -14.81
C LEU A 115 10.40 6.18 -16.13
N ALA A 116 10.54 7.29 -16.85
CA ALA A 116 11.31 7.49 -18.09
C ALA A 116 10.61 7.18 -19.44
N ASP A 117 9.58 6.33 -19.49
CA ASP A 117 8.89 6.03 -20.75
C ASP A 117 7.46 6.58 -20.80
N LYS A 118 7.01 7.01 -21.98
CA LYS A 118 5.57 7.28 -22.26
C LYS A 118 4.71 6.00 -22.19
N THR A 119 5.32 4.84 -21.99
CA THR A 119 4.66 3.55 -21.94
C THR A 119 4.12 3.29 -20.54
N ARG A 120 2.82 3.02 -20.45
CA ARG A 120 2.19 2.57 -19.21
C ARG A 120 2.24 1.05 -19.10
N ARG A 121 2.38 0.51 -17.89
CA ARG A 121 2.42 -0.96 -17.66
C ARG A 121 1.10 -1.45 -17.07
N SER A 122 0.50 -2.44 -17.72
CA SER A 122 -0.59 -3.22 -17.15
C SER A 122 -0.01 -4.29 -16.24
N LEU A 123 -0.18 -4.11 -14.93
CA LEU A 123 0.26 -5.04 -13.90
C LEU A 123 -0.96 -5.64 -13.21
N SER A 124 -0.85 -6.90 -12.80
CA SER A 124 -1.85 -7.54 -11.94
C SER A 124 -1.49 -7.39 -10.46
N VAL A 125 -2.48 -7.45 -9.58
CA VAL A 125 -2.22 -7.43 -8.14
C VAL A 125 -1.48 -8.70 -7.70
N CYS A 126 -0.51 -8.57 -6.80
CA CYS A 126 0.19 -9.70 -6.21
C CYS A 126 -0.79 -10.56 -5.37
N PRO A 127 -0.93 -11.87 -5.66
CA PRO A 127 -1.84 -12.76 -4.94
C PRO A 127 -1.48 -12.89 -3.46
N VAL A 128 -0.17 -12.91 -3.15
CA VAL A 128 0.32 -13.04 -1.77
C VAL A 128 -0.06 -11.82 -0.93
N CYS A 129 -0.07 -10.62 -1.54
CA CYS A 129 -0.56 -9.41 -0.86
C CYS A 129 -2.04 -9.52 -0.51
N LEU A 130 -2.87 -10.02 -1.42
CA LEU A 130 -4.31 -10.17 -1.17
C LEU A 130 -4.59 -11.18 -0.05
N GLU A 131 -3.83 -12.27 0.02
CA GLU A 131 -3.98 -13.27 1.09
C GLU A 131 -3.53 -12.70 2.43
N LEU A 132 -2.40 -12.00 2.47
CA LEU A 132 -1.87 -11.36 3.68
C LEU A 132 -2.85 -10.31 4.24
N LEU A 133 -3.48 -9.53 3.37
CA LEU A 133 -4.50 -8.53 3.76
C LEU A 133 -5.87 -9.15 4.04
N GLY A 134 -6.08 -10.45 3.79
CA GLY A 134 -7.39 -11.09 3.86
C GLY A 134 -8.45 -10.41 2.99
N TYR A 135 -8.02 -9.78 1.88
CA TYR A 135 -8.85 -8.85 1.11
C TYR A 135 -10.10 -9.54 0.56
N LYS A 136 -11.30 -9.08 0.98
CA LYS A 136 -12.59 -9.67 0.59
C LYS A 136 -12.63 -11.21 0.78
N GLY A 137 -11.88 -11.74 1.75
CA GLY A 137 -11.80 -13.19 2.02
C GLY A 137 -11.00 -14.00 0.99
N PHE A 138 -10.10 -13.36 0.25
CA PHE A 138 -9.14 -13.99 -0.66
C PHE A 138 -8.26 -15.02 0.08
N SER A 139 -7.99 -16.14 -0.58
CA SER A 139 -7.04 -17.15 -0.10
C SER A 139 -6.52 -17.97 -1.28
N LEU A 140 -5.23 -18.34 -1.21
CA LEU A 140 -4.55 -19.16 -2.21
C LEU A 140 -4.76 -20.66 -1.94
N ASN A 141 -4.78 -21.06 -0.67
CA ASN A 141 -4.75 -22.48 -0.29
C ASN A 141 -6.12 -23.14 -0.11
N ARG A 142 -7.21 -22.36 -0.06
CA ARG A 142 -8.56 -22.90 0.16
C ARG A 142 -9.18 -23.35 -1.15
N ASN A 143 -9.01 -24.63 -1.50
CA ASN A 143 -9.57 -25.27 -2.71
C ASN A 143 -11.06 -24.95 -2.98
N ARG A 144 -11.87 -24.82 -1.93
CA ARG A 144 -13.31 -24.49 -2.07
C ARG A 144 -13.58 -23.10 -2.64
N ARG A 145 -12.61 -22.17 -2.58
CA ARG A 145 -12.76 -20.76 -2.98
C ARG A 145 -11.87 -20.35 -4.15
N ILE A 146 -11.17 -21.27 -4.82
CA ILE A 146 -10.25 -20.95 -5.91
C ILE A 146 -10.93 -20.14 -7.01
N ARG A 147 -12.12 -20.56 -7.48
CA ARG A 147 -12.86 -19.81 -8.52
C ARG A 147 -13.22 -18.38 -8.10
N TYR A 148 -13.57 -18.20 -6.82
CA TYR A 148 -13.85 -16.86 -6.27
C TYR A 148 -12.58 -16.01 -6.23
N SER A 149 -11.46 -16.56 -5.74
CA SER A 149 -10.16 -15.89 -5.71
C SER A 149 -9.68 -15.50 -7.11
N GLU A 150 -9.82 -16.38 -8.10
CA GLU A 150 -9.50 -16.09 -9.51
C GLU A 150 -10.36 -14.97 -10.08
N GLN A 151 -11.67 -14.98 -9.81
CA GLN A 151 -12.57 -13.92 -10.25
C GLN A 151 -12.24 -12.59 -9.57
N LEU A 152 -11.88 -12.62 -8.29
CA LEU A 152 -11.46 -11.43 -7.54
C LEU A 152 -10.20 -10.81 -8.15
N MET A 153 -9.20 -11.60 -8.53
CA MET A 153 -8.00 -11.08 -9.19
C MET A 153 -8.29 -10.48 -10.57
N LYS A 154 -9.21 -11.09 -11.34
CA LYS A 154 -9.58 -10.60 -12.68
C LYS A 154 -10.31 -9.26 -12.64
N HIS A 155 -11.12 -9.02 -11.62
CA HIS A 155 -11.90 -7.80 -11.44
C HIS A 155 -11.33 -6.91 -10.34
N PHE A 156 -10.04 -7.08 -10.01
CA PHE A 156 -9.41 -6.26 -8.99
C PHE A 156 -9.24 -4.84 -9.52
N GLU A 157 -9.83 -3.88 -8.81
CA GLU A 157 -9.66 -2.47 -9.09
C GLU A 157 -9.03 -1.76 -7.89
N LEU A 158 -8.03 -0.93 -8.15
CA LEU A 158 -7.38 -0.13 -7.11
C LEU A 158 -8.30 0.91 -6.50
N ALA A 159 -9.21 1.49 -7.29
CA ALA A 159 -10.22 2.40 -6.76
C ALA A 159 -11.06 1.76 -5.65
N ASP A 160 -11.48 0.51 -5.85
CA ASP A 160 -12.21 -0.28 -4.85
C ASP A 160 -11.36 -0.64 -3.64
N PHE A 161 -10.09 -0.96 -3.85
CA PHE A 161 -9.16 -1.19 -2.76
C PHE A 161 -8.99 0.06 -1.89
N PHE A 162 -8.79 1.24 -2.51
CA PHE A 162 -8.58 2.49 -1.79
C PHE A 162 -9.84 3.07 -1.13
N ARG A 163 -11.04 2.59 -1.49
CA ARG A 163 -12.27 2.84 -0.72
C ARG A 163 -12.23 2.17 0.65
N LEU A 164 -11.65 0.96 0.73
CA LEU A 164 -11.48 0.23 1.98
C LEU A 164 -10.22 0.67 2.74
N TYR A 165 -9.17 1.04 2.00
CA TYR A 165 -7.88 1.47 2.52
C TYR A 165 -7.56 2.90 2.06
N PRO A 166 -8.01 3.94 2.79
CA PRO A 166 -7.92 5.32 2.33
C PRO A 166 -6.47 5.75 2.02
N LEU A 167 -6.26 6.30 0.82
CA LEU A 167 -4.95 6.78 0.33
C LEU A 167 -4.29 7.80 1.26
N TYR A 168 -5.08 8.76 1.75
CA TYR A 168 -4.64 9.85 2.60
C TYR A 168 -5.84 10.44 3.36
N PRO A 169 -5.64 10.96 4.59
CA PRO A 169 -4.46 10.82 5.44
C PRO A 169 -4.42 9.45 6.10
N VAL A 170 -3.24 8.85 6.19
CA VAL A 170 -3.06 7.59 6.91
C VAL A 170 -2.58 7.85 8.33
N ARG A 171 -3.13 7.12 9.30
CA ARG A 171 -2.72 7.20 10.70
C ARG A 171 -1.41 6.43 10.91
N HIS A 172 -0.64 6.85 11.92
CA HIS A 172 0.72 6.43 12.25
C HIS A 172 1.08 4.97 11.87
N GLY A 173 2.18 4.79 11.12
CA GLY A 173 2.82 3.50 10.83
C GLY A 173 4.31 3.49 11.19
N VAL A 174 4.95 2.33 11.14
CA VAL A 174 6.37 2.12 11.46
C VAL A 174 7.20 2.20 10.18
N GLN A 175 8.41 2.77 10.20
CA GLN A 175 9.28 2.73 9.01
C GLN A 175 9.83 1.32 8.83
N LEU A 176 9.94 0.83 7.59
CA LEU A 176 10.48 -0.53 7.35
C LEU A 176 11.93 -0.66 7.79
N SER A 177 12.72 0.42 7.70
CA SER A 177 14.07 0.49 8.28
C SER A 177 14.12 0.14 9.77
N ASP A 178 13.04 0.41 10.51
CA ASP A 178 12.96 0.22 11.95
C ASP A 178 12.37 -1.16 12.32
N VAL A 179 11.81 -1.87 11.34
CA VAL A 179 11.31 -3.24 11.53
C VAL A 179 12.52 -4.17 11.42
N ALA A 180 12.97 -4.70 12.57
CA ALA A 180 14.05 -5.67 12.60
C ALA A 180 13.76 -6.82 11.59
N PRO A 181 14.75 -7.25 10.79
CA PRO A 181 14.54 -8.31 9.81
C PRO A 181 14.03 -9.53 10.56
N ALA A 182 12.89 -10.07 10.11
CA ALA A 182 12.29 -11.25 10.71
C ALA A 182 13.33 -12.38 10.68
N ALA A 183 13.95 -12.63 11.83
CA ALA A 183 14.89 -13.71 12.00
C ALA A 183 14.20 -15.02 11.61
N SER A 184 14.79 -15.67 10.61
CA SER A 184 14.58 -17.04 10.19
C SER A 184 13.82 -17.91 11.21
N LEU A 185 12.60 -18.31 10.85
CA LEU A 185 11.95 -19.45 11.49
C LEU A 185 12.88 -20.66 11.37
N PRO A 186 13.25 -21.34 12.48
CA PRO A 186 14.00 -22.58 12.37
C PRO A 186 13.10 -23.63 11.71
N SER A 187 13.56 -24.09 10.55
CA SER A 187 13.06 -25.24 9.84
C SER A 187 13.18 -26.50 10.71
N SER A 188 12.07 -27.22 10.85
CA SER A 188 12.00 -28.68 11.03
C SER A 188 12.75 -29.31 12.21
N GLY A 189 12.02 -29.55 13.31
CA GLY A 189 12.27 -30.67 14.22
C GLY A 189 11.34 -31.83 13.88
N LEU A 190 11.79 -32.73 13.00
CA LEU A 190 11.18 -34.04 12.75
C LEU A 190 11.15 -34.84 14.06
N LEU A 191 9.98 -34.96 14.70
CA LEU A 191 9.75 -36.00 15.71
C LEU A 191 9.56 -37.34 14.99
N SER A 192 10.69 -38.03 14.78
CA SER A 192 10.75 -39.46 14.51
C SER A 192 10.31 -40.21 15.77
N SER A 193 9.10 -40.74 15.78
CA SER A 193 8.63 -41.70 16.78
C SER A 193 8.47 -43.08 16.15
N ALA A 194 9.60 -43.78 16.02
CA ALA A 194 9.64 -45.21 15.80
C ALA A 194 10.60 -45.86 16.81
N GLN A 195 10.06 -46.40 17.91
CA GLN A 195 10.72 -47.47 18.64
C GLN A 195 9.70 -48.41 19.29
N ARG A 196 9.54 -49.56 18.61
CA ARG A 196 9.08 -50.84 19.18
C ARG A 196 10.03 -51.28 20.31
N ARG A 197 9.47 -51.86 21.38
CA ARG A 197 9.82 -53.19 21.97
C ARG A 197 9.07 -53.32 23.31
N ARG A 198 8.13 -54.27 23.43
CA ARG A 198 8.33 -55.63 24.02
C ARG A 198 8.90 -55.59 25.45
N ARG A 199 8.03 -55.74 26.45
CA ARG A 199 7.88 -56.96 27.26
C ARG A 199 6.56 -56.88 28.02
#